data_AF-A0A9X8QGQ5-F1
#
_entry.id   AF-A0A9X8QGQ5-F1
#
_cell.length_a   1.000
_cell.length_b   1.000
_cell.length_c   1.000
_cell.angle_alpha   90.00
_cell.angle_beta   90.00
_cell.angle_gamma   90.00
#
_symmetry.space_group_name_H-M   'P 1'
#
loop_
_entity.id
_entity.type
_entity.pdbx_description
1 polymer ?
#
loop_
_entity_poly.entity_id
_entity_poly.type
_entity_poly.pdbx_seq_one_letter_code
_entity_poly.pdbx_strand_id
1 'polypeptide(L)' 'MYNSFAKKAFLIPDGYKGCVGVLNNIKDAPPLKSEDKKIIYQVTKDGLLKTSSNERIGRESDLDSGWNNVKFYYIYKRGN' A
#
# COMPACT_ATOMS: atom_id res chain seq x y z
N MET A 1 14.80 2.11 17.91
CA MET A 1 14.82 2.11 16.44
C MET A 1 13.40 1.77 16.02
N TYR A 2 12.66 2.74 15.47
CA TYR A 2 11.22 2.62 15.20
C TYR A 2 10.98 1.69 14.01
N ASN A 3 10.48 0.48 14.27
CA ASN A 3 10.29 -0.56 13.26
C ASN A 3 8.81 -0.63 12.86
N SER A 4 8.50 -0.44 11.59
CA SER A 4 7.21 -0.88 11.07
C SER A 4 7.17 -2.42 11.10
N PHE A 5 6.18 -3.01 11.78
CA PHE A 5 6.06 -4.46 11.89
C PHE A 5 5.76 -5.14 10.54
N ALA A 6 5.16 -4.39 9.61
CA ALA A 6 4.78 -4.89 8.29
C ALA A 6 5.48 -4.12 7.16
N LYS A 7 6.03 -4.86 6.19
CA LYS A 7 6.57 -4.28 4.96
C LYS A 7 5.42 -3.79 4.08
N LYS A 8 5.62 -2.71 3.32
CA LYS A 8 4.62 -2.20 2.38
C LYS A 8 5.06 -2.50 0.95
N ALA A 9 4.18 -3.05 0.13
CA ALA A 9 4.45 -3.33 -1.27
C ALA A 9 3.41 -2.66 -2.16
N PHE A 10 3.85 -1.72 -3.00
CA PHE A 10 3.02 -1.07 -4.00
C PHE A 10 3.13 -1.81 -5.33
N LEU A 11 2.01 -2.30 -5.81
CA LEU A 11 1.89 -2.96 -7.10
C LEU A 11 1.29 -1.96 -8.08
N ILE A 12 2.14 -1.35 -8.90
CA ILE A 12 1.79 -0.31 -9.86
C ILE A 12 1.55 -0.98 -11.22
N PRO A 13 0.46 -0.68 -11.94
CA PRO A 13 0.26 -1.23 -13.27
C PRO A 13 1.43 -0.91 -14.19
N ASP A 14 1.92 -1.91 -14.92
CA ASP A 14 2.97 -1.70 -15.90
C ASP A 14 2.55 -0.66 -16.95
N GLY A 15 3.50 0.20 -17.33
CA GLY A 15 3.27 1.33 -18.23
C GLY A 15 2.57 2.55 -17.60
N TYR A 16 2.13 2.49 -16.33
CA TYR A 16 1.58 3.67 -15.65
C TYR A 16 2.65 4.75 -15.45
N LYS A 17 2.32 5.99 -15.85
CA LYS A 17 3.16 7.18 -15.65
C LYS A 17 2.31 8.26 -14.99
N GLY A 18 2.75 8.75 -13.84
CA GLY A 18 2.02 9.78 -13.08
C GLY A 18 2.16 9.58 -11.57
N CYS A 19 1.37 10.34 -10.82
CA CYS A 19 1.34 10.27 -9.36
C CYS A 19 0.42 9.14 -8.90
N VAL A 20 0.94 8.28 -8.03
CA VAL A 20 0.13 7.27 -7.33
C VAL A 20 -0.44 7.87 -6.06
N GLY A 21 -1.75 7.72 -5.86
CA GLY A 21 -2.46 8.14 -4.67
C GLY A 21 -3.13 6.98 -3.93
N VAL A 22 -3.17 7.07 -2.60
CA VAL A 22 -3.93 6.15 -1.75
C VAL A 22 -4.94 6.97 -0.95
N LEU A 23 -6.22 6.66 -1.11
CA LEU A 23 -7.32 7.23 -0.34
C LEU A 23 -7.73 6.22 0.74
N ASN A 24 -7.40 6.55 1.98
CA ASN A 24 -7.67 5.72 3.16
C ASN A 24 -9.04 6.05 3.76
N ASN A 25 -9.56 5.17 4.62
CA ASN A 25 -10.82 5.34 5.33
C ASN A 25 -12.03 5.62 4.41
N ILE A 26 -11.99 5.13 3.16
CA ILE A 26 -13.10 5.27 2.21
C ILE A 26 -14.17 4.23 2.56
N LYS A 27 -15.38 4.71 2.86
CA LYS A 27 -16.53 3.86 3.16
C LYS A 27 -16.82 2.91 1.99
N ASP A 28 -17.12 1.66 2.30
CA ASP A 28 -17.45 0.57 1.36
C ASP A 28 -16.32 0.17 0.39
N ALA A 29 -15.10 0.73 0.53
CA ALA A 29 -13.94 0.30 -0.23
C ALA A 29 -13.31 -0.98 0.37
N PRO A 30 -12.68 -1.84 -0.45
CA PRO A 30 -11.98 -3.02 0.06
C PRO A 30 -10.86 -2.66 1.05
N PRO A 31 -10.67 -3.43 2.14
CA PRO A 31 -9.50 -3.27 3.00
C PRO A 31 -8.23 -3.74 2.26
N LEU A 32 -7.08 -3.21 2.66
CA LEU A 32 -5.79 -3.67 2.15
C LEU A 32 -5.56 -5.13 2.54
N LYS A 33 -4.99 -5.91 1.61
CA LYS A 33 -4.57 -7.28 1.87
C LYS A 33 -3.28 -7.30 2.67
N SER A 34 -3.19 -8.24 3.60
CA SER A 34 -1.96 -8.51 4.35
C SER A 34 -1.58 -9.98 4.20
N GLU A 35 -0.40 -10.24 3.65
CA GLU A 35 0.15 -11.58 3.38
C GLU A 35 1.62 -11.61 3.81
N ASP A 36 2.04 -12.60 4.58
CA ASP A 36 3.44 -12.77 5.04
C ASP A 36 4.10 -11.52 5.65
N LYS A 37 3.36 -10.82 6.54
CA LYS A 37 3.79 -9.53 7.14
C LYS A 37 4.06 -8.43 6.10
N LYS A 38 3.45 -8.53 4.92
CA LYS A 38 3.45 -7.49 3.89
C LYS A 38 2.03 -6.98 3.67
N ILE A 39 1.88 -5.66 3.66
CA ILE A 39 0.64 -4.99 3.28
C ILE A 39 0.74 -4.65 1.80
N ILE A 40 -0.24 -5.13 1.03
CA ILE A 40 -0.27 -5.01 -0.42
C ILE A 40 -1.14 -3.83 -0.82
N TYR A 41 -0.50 -2.85 -1.48
CA TYR A 41 -1.13 -1.67 -2.06
C TYR A 41 -1.26 -1.89 -3.57
N GLN A 42 -2.36 -2.50 -4.00
CA GLN A 42 -2.62 -2.77 -5.41
C GLN A 42 -3.21 -1.53 -6.09
N VAL A 43 -2.39 -0.82 -6.84
CA VAL A 43 -2.79 0.43 -7.51
C VAL A 43 -3.58 0.09 -8.78
N THR A 44 -4.66 0.83 -9.00
CA THR A 44 -5.51 0.72 -10.18
C THR A 44 -4.90 1.45 -11.38
N LYS A 45 -5.44 1.22 -12.59
CA LYS A 45 -4.91 1.79 -13.85
C LYS A 45 -4.94 3.32 -13.92
N ASP A 46 -5.78 3.96 -13.12
CA ASP A 46 -5.87 5.41 -12.97
C ASP A 46 -4.87 5.97 -11.93
N GLY A 47 -4.14 5.12 -11.22
CA GLY A 47 -3.17 5.51 -10.20
C GLY A 47 -3.75 5.72 -8.81
N LEU A 48 -5.04 5.43 -8.58
CA LEU A 48 -5.73 5.73 -7.32
C LEU A 48 -6.23 4.47 -6.60
N LEU A 49 -5.54 4.07 -5.54
CA LEU A 49 -6.03 3.02 -4.64
C LEU A 49 -6.99 3.61 -3.59
N LYS A 50 -8.25 3.17 -3.60
CA LYS A 50 -9.23 3.45 -2.54
C LYS A 50 -9.32 2.27 -1.59
N THR A 51 -9.24 2.53 -0.29
CA THR A 51 -9.32 1.48 0.73
C THR A 51 -10.07 1.96 1.98
N SER A 52 -10.72 1.02 2.67
CA SER A 52 -11.29 1.25 4.00
C SER A 52 -10.25 1.14 5.11
N SER A 53 -9.04 0.66 4.81
CA SER A 53 -7.94 0.61 5.79
C SER A 53 -7.49 2.01 6.20
N ASN A 54 -7.07 2.13 7.46
CA ASN A 54 -6.44 3.33 8.00
C ASN A 54 -5.00 3.47 7.46
N GLU A 55 -4.56 4.69 7.22
CA GLU A 55 -3.22 5.05 6.73
C GLU A 55 -2.06 4.55 7.62
N ARG A 56 -2.33 4.33 8.90
CA ARG A 56 -1.40 3.86 9.93
C ARG A 56 -1.26 2.34 9.98
N ILE A 57 -2.00 1.59 9.15
CA ILE A 57 -1.91 0.13 9.11
C ILE A 57 -0.45 -0.33 8.96
N GLY A 58 -0.05 -1.28 9.81
CA GLY A 58 1.31 -1.82 9.88
C GLY A 58 2.32 -1.00 10.70
N ARG A 59 1.89 0.09 11.36
CA ARG A 59 2.70 0.80 12.37
C ARG A 59 2.54 0.16 13.75
N GLU A 60 3.60 0.21 14.54
CA GLU A 60 3.62 -0.33 15.91
C GLU A 60 3.10 0.71 16.91
N SER A 61 3.28 2.00 16.64
CA SER A 61 2.87 3.08 17.54
C SER A 61 2.33 4.32 16.84
N ASP A 62 1.56 5.11 17.58
CA ASP A 62 1.12 6.44 17.17
C ASP A 62 2.27 7.45 17.04
N LEU A 63 3.39 7.17 17.70
CA LEU A 63 4.61 7.97 17.69
C LEU A 63 5.63 7.53 16.63
N ASP A 64 5.31 6.50 15.82
CA ASP A 64 6.17 6.06 14.72
C ASP A 64 6.23 7.12 13.62
N SER A 65 7.26 7.97 13.66
CA SER A 65 7.73 8.82 12.56
C SER A 65 8.82 8.14 11.73
N GLY A 66 9.05 6.83 11.95
CA GLY A 66 10.17 6.06 11.41
C GLY A 66 10.11 5.73 9.92
N TRP A 67 11.24 5.26 9.40
CA TRP A 67 11.42 4.78 8.04
C TRP A 67 10.43 3.65 7.72
N ASN A 68 9.63 3.82 6.67
CA ASN A 68 8.77 2.76 6.17
C ASN A 68 9.58 1.83 5.27
N ASN A 69 9.53 0.52 5.50
CA ASN A 69 10.10 -0.45 4.58
C ASN A 69 9.13 -0.64 3.40
N VAL A 70 9.26 0.22 2.40
CA VAL A 70 8.39 0.26 1.22
C VAL A 70 9.11 -0.26 -0.01
N LYS A 71 8.45 -1.13 -0.76
CA LYS A 71 8.88 -1.57 -2.09
C LYS A 71 7.84 -1.20 -3.14
N PHE A 72 8.32 -0.84 -4.32
CA PHE A 72 7.49 -0.51 -5.48
C PHE A 72 7.80 -1.49 -6.61
N TYR A 73 6.75 -2.03 -7.22
CA TYR A 73 6.84 -3.01 -8.31
C TYR A 73 5.93 -2.57 -9.45
N TYR A 74 6.40 -2.67 -10.68
CA TYR A 74 5.53 -2.65 -11.85
C TYR A 74 5.02 -4.07 -12.11
N ILE A 75 3.70 -4.23 -12.21
CA ILE A 75 3.05 -5.53 -12.43
C ILE A 75 2.37 -5.57 -13.80
N TYR A 76 2.70 -6.60 -14.58
CA TYR A 76 2.02 -6.87 -15.84
C TYR A 76 0.60 -7.38 -15.58
N LYS A 77 -0.35 -7.11 -16.48
CA LYS A 77 -1.79 -7.49 -16.40
C LYS A 77 -2.08 -8.95 -16.05
N ARG A 78 -1.08 -9.82 -16.13
CA ARG A 78 -1.15 -11.27 -15.91
C ARG A 78 -0.54 -11.73 -14.59
N GLY A 79 -0.14 -10.81 -13.72
CA GLY A 79 0.43 -11.00 -12.37
C GLY A 79 0.80 -12.43 -11.99
N ASN A 80 2.10 -12.72 -11.92
CA ASN A 80 2.59 -13.70 -10.96
C ASN A 80 3.13 -12.94 -9.75
#